data_AF-A0A969B0X9-F1
#
_entry.id   AF-A0A969B0X9-F1
#
_cell.length_a   1.000
_cell.length_b   1.000
_cell.length_c   1.000
_cell.angle_alpha   90.00
_cell.angle_beta   90.00
_cell.angle_gamma   90.00
#
_symmetry.space_group_name_H-M   'P 1'
#
loop_
_entity.id
_entity.type
_entity.pdbx_description
1 polymer ?
#
loop_
_entity_poly.entity_id
_entity_poly.type
_entity_poly.pdbx_seq_one_letter_code
_entity_poly.pdbx_strand_id
1 'polypeptide(L)' 'MENLFLKGGEETPEIVFDKEQSEFRVTGKSYMEDATAHYTRVIAWLEKYADNPNPTTNSNLNWNMSIPPLRR' A
#
# COMPACT_ATOMS: atom_id res chain seq x y z
N MET A 1 12.70 10.50 -8.04
CA MET A 1 11.84 10.18 -6.88
C MET A 1 12.24 8.79 -6.41
N GLU A 2 12.44 8.60 -5.11
CA GLU A 2 12.86 7.29 -4.59
C GLU A 2 11.67 6.36 -4.43
N ASN A 3 11.89 5.06 -4.64
CA ASN A 3 10.88 4.03 -4.46
C ASN A 3 10.45 3.95 -2.98
N LEU A 4 9.16 3.72 -2.73
CA LEU A 4 8.64 3.57 -1.38
C LEU A 4 8.56 2.09 -1.03
N PHE A 5 9.34 1.68 -0.04
CA PHE A 5 9.23 0.35 0.55
C PHE A 5 8.86 0.49 2.03
N LEU A 6 7.68 -0.01 2.39
CA LEU A 6 7.24 -0.17 3.78
C LEU A 6 7.03 -1.66 4.03
N LYS A 7 7.80 -2.19 4.98
CA LYS A 7 7.71 -3.58 5.38
C LYS A 7 6.40 -3.81 6.13
N GLY A 8 5.63 -4.79 5.69
CA GLY A 8 4.42 -5.24 6.38
C GLY A 8 4.75 -5.95 7.70
N GLY A 9 3.82 -5.83 8.65
CA GLY A 9 3.90 -6.41 9.98
C GLY A 9 2.68 -7.29 10.28
N GLU A 10 2.44 -7.59 11.56
CA GLU A 10 1.29 -8.42 11.95
C GLU A 10 -0.05 -7.74 11.69
N GLU A 11 -0.09 -6.41 11.80
CA GLU A 11 -1.30 -5.59 11.68
C GLU A 11 -1.18 -4.52 10.58
N THR A 12 0.03 -4.30 10.07
CA THR A 12 0.35 -3.31 9.04
C THR A 12 0.54 -4.00 7.69
N PRO A 13 0.08 -3.39 6.58
CA PRO A 13 0.27 -3.98 5.27
C PRO A 13 1.70 -3.68 4.76
N GLU A 14 2.18 -4.56 3.91
CA GLU A 14 3.36 -4.30 3.09
C GLU A 14 2.99 -3.39 1.93
N ILE A 15 3.80 -2.36 1.68
CA ILE A 15 3.58 -1.37 0.64
C ILE A 15 4.87 -1.22 -0.16
N VAL A 16 4.78 -1.46 -1.46
CA VAL A 16 5.87 -1.38 -2.42
C VAL A 16 5.41 -0.52 -3.59
N PHE A 17 5.93 0.71 -3.67
CA PHE A 17 5.72 1.58 -4.82
C PHE A 17 7.03 1.77 -5.56
N ASP A 18 7.09 1.16 -6.74
CA ASP A 18 8.22 1.24 -7.65
C ASP A 18 7.82 2.08 -8.86
N LYS A 19 8.38 3.30 -8.93
CA LYS A 19 8.12 4.19 -10.06
C LYS A 19 8.83 3.72 -11.32
N GLU A 20 9.96 3.05 -11.22
CA GLU A 20 10.73 2.61 -12.39
C GLU A 20 10.01 1.47 -13.11
N GLN A 21 9.44 0.54 -12.34
CA GLN A 21 8.65 -0.59 -12.85
C GLN A 21 7.17 -0.24 -13.06
N SER A 22 6.75 0.98 -12.71
CA SER A 22 5.34 1.41 -12.75
C SER A 22 4.41 0.45 -12.00
N GLU A 23 4.89 -0.12 -10.88
CA GLU A 23 4.16 -1.11 -10.09
C GLU A 23 3.92 -0.59 -8.68
N PHE A 24 2.65 -0.52 -8.30
CA PHE A 24 2.21 -0.27 -6.93
C PHE A 24 1.62 -1.55 -6.37
N ARG A 25 2.16 -2.00 -5.25
CA ARG A 25 1.74 -3.23 -4.60
C ARG A 25 1.47 -2.96 -3.13
N VAL A 26 0.28 -3.33 -2.69
CA VAL A 26 -0.13 -3.26 -1.29
C VAL A 26 -0.70 -4.62 -0.90
N THR A 27 -0.07 -5.28 0.06
CA THR A 27 -0.43 -6.63 0.48
C THR A 27 -0.49 -6.76 1.99
N GLY A 28 -1.40 -7.59 2.50
CA GLY A 28 -1.44 -7.94 3.92
C GLY A 28 -2.64 -7.38 4.66
N LYS A 29 -2.46 -7.13 5.95
CA LYS A 29 -3.52 -6.77 6.90
C LYS A 29 -3.48 -5.29 7.20
N SER A 30 -4.62 -4.68 7.47
CA SER A 30 -4.73 -3.26 7.82
C SER A 30 -5.58 -3.11 9.08
N TYR A 31 -5.14 -3.72 10.18
CA TYR A 31 -5.82 -3.70 11.48
C TYR A 31 -5.15 -2.75 12.48
N MET A 32 -4.39 -1.79 11.99
CA MET A 32 -3.70 -0.81 12.83
C MET A 32 -4.71 0.09 13.54
N GLU A 33 -4.46 0.36 14.83
CA GLU A 33 -5.25 1.30 15.62
C GLU A 33 -5.16 2.73 15.05
N ASP A 34 -3.96 3.15 14.62
CA ASP A 34 -3.72 4.45 13.98
C ASP A 34 -3.32 4.29 12.50
N ALA A 35 -4.33 4.06 11.66
CA ALA A 35 -4.13 3.97 10.21
C ALA A 35 -3.65 5.30 9.61
N THR A 36 -4.11 6.44 10.14
CA THR A 36 -3.79 7.77 9.61
C THR A 36 -2.30 8.05 9.67
N ALA A 37 -1.64 7.82 10.82
CA ALA A 37 -0.21 8.00 10.96
C ALA A 37 0.57 7.06 10.03
N HIS A 38 0.12 5.82 9.87
CA HIS A 38 0.79 4.84 9.02
C HIS A 38 0.75 5.24 7.53
N TYR A 39 -0.41 5.68 7.04
CA TYR A 39 -0.59 6.05 5.63
C TYR A 39 -0.14 7.46 5.28
N THR A 40 0.18 8.32 6.26
CA THR A 40 0.64 9.70 6.00
C THR A 40 1.83 9.73 5.04
N ARG A 41 2.83 8.85 5.23
CA ARG A 41 4.00 8.75 4.33
C ARG A 41 3.63 8.22 2.94
N VAL A 42 2.65 7.32 2.87
CA VAL A 42 2.17 6.69 1.62
C VAL A 42 1.43 7.73 0.77
N ILE A 43 0.54 8.50 1.40
CA ILE A 43 -0.21 9.58 0.76
C ILE A 43 0.75 10.66 0.26
N ALA A 44 1.69 11.12 1.09
CA ALA A 44 2.67 12.12 0.68
C ALA A 44 3.55 11.66 -0.50
N TRP A 45 3.81 10.34 -0.61
CA TRP A 45 4.50 9.78 -1.77
C TRP A 45 3.59 9.81 -3.01
N LEU A 46 2.33 9.41 -2.89
CA LEU A 46 1.37 9.44 -4.00
C LEU A 46 1.12 10.85 -4.52
N GLU A 47 1.02 11.86 -3.65
CA GLU A 47 0.89 13.26 -4.04
C GLU A 47 2.09 13.73 -4.87
N LYS A 48 3.32 13.38 -4.45
CA LYS A 48 4.53 13.65 -5.23
C LYS A 48 4.58 12.88 -6.55
N TYR A 49 4.05 11.66 -6.58
CA TYR A 49 3.95 10.88 -7.82
C TYR A 49 2.99 11.52 -8.82
N ALA A 50 1.88 12.08 -8.33
CA ALA A 50 0.85 12.72 -9.15
C ALA A 50 1.34 13.97 -9.91
N ASP A 51 2.42 14.62 -9.46
CA ASP A 51 3.05 15.75 -10.16
C ASP A 51 3.68 15.33 -11.50
N ASN A 52 4.22 14.11 -11.57
CA ASN A 52 4.83 13.58 -12.79
C ASN A 52 4.61 12.06 -12.88
N PRO A 53 3.38 11.60 -13.19
CA PRO A 53 3.03 10.20 -13.21
C PRO A 53 3.57 9.51 -14.46
N ASN A 54 3.76 8.19 -14.39
CA ASN A 54 4.02 7.40 -15.58
C ASN A 54 2.74 7.26 -16.42
N PRO A 55 2.85 7.05 -17.75
CA PRO A 55 1.69 6.94 -18.64
C PRO A 55 0.74 5.80 -18.27
N THR A 56 1.27 4.72 -17.70
CA THR A 56 0.49 3.59 -17.16
C THR A 56 1.12 3.17 -15.84
N THR A 57 0.29 2.83 -14.85
CA THR A 57 0.75 2.32 -13.55
C THR A 57 -0.13 1.16 -13.12
N ASN A 58 0.49 0.01 -12.86
CA ASN A 58 -0.23 -1.17 -12.40
C ASN A 58 -0.36 -1.11 -10.89
N SER A 59 -1.60 -1.09 -10.39
CA SER A 59 -1.90 -1.08 -8.96
C SER A 59 -2.48 -2.42 -8.55
N ASN A 60 -1.73 -3.18 -7.76
CA ASN A 60 -2.15 -4.46 -7.19
C ASN A 60 -2.42 -4.30 -5.69
N LEU A 61 -3.69 -4.45 -5.31
CA LEU A 61 -4.17 -4.30 -3.94
C LEU A 61 -4.71 -5.66 -3.47
N ASN A 62 -3.96 -6.36 -2.63
CA ASN A 62 -4.33 -7.66 -2.09
C ASN A 62 -4.51 -7.58 -0.57
N TRP A 63 -5.75 -7.32 -0.16
CA TRP A 63 -6.11 -7.13 1.23
C TRP A 63 -6.47 -8.48 1.83
N ASN A 64 -5.69 -8.94 2.80
CA ASN A 64 -5.95 -10.20 3.49
C ASN A 64 -7.02 -10.00 4.56
N MET A 65 -8.28 -9.94 4.13
CA MET A 65 -9.41 -10.07 5.02
C MET A 65 -9.58 -11.55 5.33
N SER A 66 -9.08 -11.99 6.48
CA SER A 66 -9.45 -13.30 7.01
C SER A 66 -10.94 -13.22 7.35
N ILE A 67 -11.80 -13.60 6.41
CA ILE A 67 -13.23 -13.71 6.67
C ILE A 67 -13.38 -14.92 7.60
N PRO A 68 -13.73 -14.73 8.89
CA PRO A 68 -14.02 -15.88 9.73
C PRO A 68 -15.12 -16.69 9.04
N PRO A 69 -15.04 -18.03 9.01
CA PRO A 69 -16.07 -18.84 8.38
C PRO A 69 -17.41 -18.46 8.99
N LEU A 70 -18.37 -18.09 8.14
CA LEU A 70 -19.75 -17.88 8.57
C LEU A 70 -20.18 -19.14 9.30
N ARG A 71 -20.36 -19.07 10.63
CA ARG A 71 -20.95 -20.17 11.38
C ARG A 71 -22.35 -20.38 10.81
N ARG A 72 -22.55 -21.50 10.11
CA ARG A 72 -23.89 -22.01 9.78
C ARG A 72 -24.56 -22.54 11.04
#